data_AF-E2ATF8-F1
#
_entry.id   AF-E2ATF8-F1
#
_cell.length_a   1.000
_cell.length_b   1.000
_cell.length_c   1.000
_cell.angle_alpha   90.00
_cell.angle_beta   90.00
_cell.angle_gamma   90.00
#
_symmetry.space_group_name_H-M   'P 1'
#
loop_
_entity.id
_entity.type
_entity.pdbx_description
1 polymer ?
#
loop_
_entity_poly.entity_id
_entity_poly.type
_entity_poly.pdbx_seq_one_letter_code
_entity_poly.pdbx_strand_id
1 'polypeptide(L)'
;IYWAQNKMKVKYAANTFSASVANAIDFLKQEGLDDFKDSDETVTFIKAVDQLFDFLNSRNPFGKNFKQPITVQNWSYLQKMIKEKLNYLFSLKLKG
;
A
#
# COMPACT_ATOMS: atom_id res chain seq x y z
N ILE A 1 -26.89 3.68 -0.50
CA ILE A 1 -27.24 4.22 0.85
C ILE A 1 -26.26 3.73 1.93
N TYR A 2 -25.92 2.43 2.02
CA TYR A 2 -24.97 1.90 3.01
C TYR A 2 -23.52 2.44 2.92
N TRP A 3 -23.01 2.81 1.75
CA TRP A 3 -21.62 3.26 1.59
C TRP A 3 -21.29 4.61 2.26
N ALA A 4 -22.23 5.56 2.25
CA ALA A 4 -22.02 6.94 2.66
C ALA A 4 -21.89 7.06 4.18
N GLN A 5 -22.59 6.19 4.91
CA GLN A 5 -22.50 6.05 6.37
C GLN A 5 -21.18 5.39 6.81
N ASN A 6 -20.48 4.73 5.89
CA ASN A 6 -19.27 3.96 6.17
C ASN A 6 -17.98 4.63 5.69
N LYS A 7 -18.06 5.79 5.01
CA LYS A 7 -16.90 6.50 4.42
C LYS A 7 -15.78 6.84 5.40
N MET A 8 -16.11 7.04 6.69
CA MET A 8 -15.14 7.37 7.74
C MET A 8 -14.54 6.14 8.42
N LYS A 9 -15.00 4.92 8.10
CA LYS A 9 -14.47 3.70 8.72
C LYS A 9 -13.16 3.32 8.03
N VAL A 10 -12.05 3.78 8.61
CA VAL A 10 -10.67 3.54 8.12
C VAL A 10 -10.40 2.05 7.85
N LYS A 11 -11.00 1.14 8.64
CA LYS A 11 -10.89 -0.31 8.44
C LYS A 11 -11.24 -0.74 7.00
N TYR A 12 -12.24 -0.12 6.37
CA TYR A 12 -12.58 -0.46 4.98
C TYR A 12 -11.50 -0.02 4.02
N ALA A 13 -10.96 1.20 4.16
CA ALA A 13 -9.84 1.65 3.34
C ALA A 13 -8.60 0.78 3.55
N ALA A 14 -8.24 0.47 4.79
CA ALA A 14 -7.08 -0.37 5.12
C ALA A 14 -7.20 -1.78 4.53
N ASN A 15 -8.39 -2.39 4.61
CA ASN A 15 -8.61 -3.71 4.00
C ASN A 15 -8.53 -3.66 2.47
N THR A 16 -9.14 -2.65 1.85
CA THR A 16 -9.12 -2.47 0.38
C THR A 16 -7.70 -2.25 -0.13
N PHE A 17 -6.89 -1.45 0.56
CA PHE A 17 -5.52 -1.13 0.17
C PHE A 17 -4.48 -2.06 0.81
N SER A 18 -4.83 -3.30 1.11
CA SER A 18 -3.92 -4.25 1.76
C SER A 18 -3.00 -4.96 0.76
N ALA A 19 -1.81 -5.38 1.21
CA ALA A 19 -0.91 -6.23 0.42
C ALA A 19 -1.58 -7.52 -0.09
N SER A 20 -2.50 -8.11 0.67
CA SER A 20 -3.25 -9.30 0.24
C SER A 20 -4.12 -9.03 -0.99
N VAL A 21 -4.75 -7.85 -1.07
CA VAL A 21 -5.53 -7.47 -2.26
C VAL A 21 -4.61 -7.30 -3.46
N ALA A 22 -3.46 -6.63 -3.29
CA ALA A 22 -2.49 -6.50 -4.37
C ALA A 22 -1.98 -7.85 -4.89
N ASN A 23 -1.71 -8.80 -3.99
CA ASN A 23 -1.28 -10.15 -4.37
C ASN A 23 -2.38 -10.93 -5.08
N ALA A 24 -3.65 -10.78 -4.67
CA ALA A 24 -4.77 -11.43 -5.35
C ALA A 24 -4.96 -10.89 -6.77
N ILE A 25 -4.85 -9.56 -6.95
CA ILE A 25 -4.89 -8.92 -8.28
C ILE A 25 -3.76 -9.45 -9.17
N ASP A 26 -2.54 -9.48 -8.66
CA ASP A 26 -1.35 -9.98 -9.37
C ASP A 26 -1.51 -11.47 -9.74
N PHE A 27 -2.06 -12.29 -8.84
CA PHE A 27 -2.40 -13.68 -9.12
C PHE A 27 -3.43 -13.83 -10.25
N LEU A 28 -4.53 -13.08 -10.21
CA LEU A 28 -5.57 -13.15 -11.25
C LEU A 28 -5.04 -12.71 -12.62
N LYS A 29 -4.13 -11.73 -12.64
CA LYS A 29 -3.40 -11.37 -13.86
C LYS A 29 -2.54 -12.54 -14.37
N GLN A 30 -1.80 -13.21 -13.49
CA GLN A 30 -0.93 -14.35 -13.85
C GLN A 30 -1.73 -15.55 -14.38
N GLU A 31 -2.95 -15.75 -13.88
CA GLU A 31 -3.90 -16.74 -14.38
C GLU A 31 -4.54 -16.36 -15.73
N GLY A 32 -4.20 -15.19 -16.29
CA GLY A 32 -4.62 -14.77 -17.62
C GLY A 32 -6.06 -14.25 -17.69
N LEU A 33 -6.64 -13.78 -16.58
CA LEU A 33 -7.95 -13.14 -16.62
C LEU A 33 -7.85 -11.76 -17.29
N ASP A 34 -8.59 -11.60 -18.39
CA ASP A 34 -8.58 -10.37 -19.21
C ASP A 34 -8.90 -9.10 -18.40
N ASP A 35 -9.76 -9.20 -17.39
CA ASP A 35 -10.14 -8.09 -16.51
C ASP A 35 -8.95 -7.55 -15.68
N PHE A 36 -7.87 -8.33 -15.55
CA PHE A 36 -6.70 -8.01 -14.73
C PHE A 36 -5.42 -7.80 -15.55
N LYS A 37 -5.47 -7.88 -16.89
CA LYS A 37 -4.27 -7.82 -17.75
C LYS A 37 -3.44 -6.54 -17.56
N ASP A 38 -4.09 -5.41 -17.31
CA ASP A 38 -3.49 -4.07 -17.16
C ASP A 38 -3.44 -3.62 -15.68
N SER A 39 -3.31 -4.56 -14.73
CA SER A 39 -3.41 -4.26 -13.30
C SER A 39 -2.11 -3.84 -12.61
N ASP A 40 -0.96 -3.79 -13.28
CA ASP A 40 0.36 -3.60 -12.67
C ASP A 40 0.47 -2.30 -11.85
N GLU A 41 -0.06 -1.23 -12.40
CA GLU A 41 -0.05 0.11 -11.83
C GLU A 41 -0.96 0.16 -10.60
N THR A 42 -2.09 -0.56 -10.65
CA THR A 42 -3.01 -0.71 -9.51
C THR A 42 -2.35 -1.50 -8.38
N VAL A 43 -1.69 -2.61 -8.71
CA VAL A 43 -0.91 -3.42 -7.74
C VAL A 43 0.19 -2.56 -7.09
N THR A 44 0.91 -1.78 -7.90
CA THR A 44 1.98 -0.89 -7.43
C THR A 44 1.44 0.19 -6.50
N PHE A 45 0.31 0.81 -6.86
CA PHE A 45 -0.36 1.81 -6.05
C PHE A 45 -0.79 1.24 -4.69
N ILE A 46 -1.49 0.09 -4.68
CA ILE A 46 -1.94 -0.56 -3.46
C ILE A 46 -0.75 -0.89 -2.55
N LYS A 47 0.32 -1.50 -3.09
CA LYS A 47 1.52 -1.83 -2.33
C LYS A 47 2.21 -0.59 -1.73
N ALA A 48 2.23 0.54 -2.46
CA ALA A 48 2.80 1.79 -1.94
C ALA A 48 1.99 2.35 -0.77
N VAL A 49 0.65 2.35 -0.88
CA VAL A 49 -0.25 2.82 0.19
C VAL A 49 -0.20 1.90 1.41
N ASP A 50 -0.25 0.58 1.22
CA ASP A 50 -0.14 -0.43 2.29
C ASP A 50 1.13 -0.24 3.12
N GLN A 51 2.28 -0.10 2.46
CA GLN A 51 3.57 0.04 3.12
C GLN A 51 3.70 1.37 3.87
N LEU A 52 3.17 2.47 3.32
CA LEU A 52 3.10 3.76 4.00
C LEU A 52 2.20 3.68 5.23
N PHE A 53 1.06 3.02 5.12
CA PHE A 53 0.13 2.83 6.24
C PHE A 53 0.77 1.99 7.36
N ASP A 54 1.39 0.85 7.01
CA ASP A 54 2.09 -0.01 7.95
C ASP A 54 3.27 0.70 8.63
N PHE A 55 4.04 1.51 7.87
CA PHE A 55 5.14 2.29 8.42
C PHE A 55 4.66 3.33 9.44
N LEU A 56 3.62 4.10 9.10
CA LEU A 56 3.09 5.15 9.98
C LEU A 56 2.32 4.59 11.19
N ASN A 57 1.81 3.36 11.08
CA ASN A 57 1.01 2.70 12.11
C ASN A 57 1.73 1.51 12.77
N SER A 58 3.05 1.39 12.61
CA SER A 58 3.80 0.31 13.25
C SER A 58 3.81 0.47 14.77
N ARG A 59 3.41 -0.59 15.46
CA ARG A 59 3.42 -0.72 16.93
C ARG A 59 4.14 -1.96 17.43
N ASN A 60 4.63 -2.80 16.52
CA ASN A 60 5.23 -4.08 16.89
C ASN A 60 6.73 -3.87 17.17
N PRO A 61 7.20 -4.00 18.43
CA PRO A 61 8.62 -3.89 18.75
C PRO A 61 9.48 -4.96 18.05
N PHE A 62 8.87 -6.08 17.66
CA PHE A 62 9.48 -7.18 16.92
C PHE A 62 9.09 -7.20 15.44
N GLY A 63 8.60 -6.08 14.91
CA GLY A 63 8.31 -5.95 13.48
C GLY A 63 9.55 -6.27 12.63
N LYS A 64 9.35 -6.60 11.36
CA LYS A 64 10.44 -6.81 10.39
C LYS A 64 10.35 -5.76 9.27
N ASN A 65 11.48 -5.40 8.70
CA ASN A 65 11.57 -4.47 7.56
C ASN A 65 10.86 -3.13 7.85
N PHE A 66 10.00 -2.65 6.95
CA PHE A 66 9.22 -1.42 7.11
C PHE A 66 8.21 -1.45 8.27
N LYS A 67 7.96 -2.61 8.86
CA LYS A 67 7.11 -2.76 10.05
C LYS A 67 7.91 -2.63 11.36
N GLN A 68 9.23 -2.44 11.31
CA GLN A 68 10.05 -2.24 12.50
C GLN A 68 9.77 -0.88 13.16
N PRO A 69 9.98 -0.77 14.49
CA PRO A 69 10.05 0.53 15.14
C PRO A 69 11.13 1.40 14.51
N ILE A 70 10.89 2.71 14.45
CA ILE A 70 11.89 3.67 13.98
C ILE A 70 12.98 3.81 15.05
N THR A 71 14.21 3.54 14.67
CA THR A 71 15.42 3.66 15.49
C THR A 71 16.48 4.43 14.72
N VAL A 72 17.49 4.94 15.42
CA VAL A 72 18.61 5.65 14.76
C VAL A 72 19.34 4.72 13.77
N GLN A 73 19.40 3.42 14.07
CA GLN A 73 20.11 2.42 13.28
C GLN A 73 19.40 2.10 11.96
N ASN A 74 18.07 2.01 11.97
CA ASN A 74 17.29 1.67 10.77
C ASN A 74 16.70 2.88 10.04
N TRP A 75 16.84 4.10 10.59
CA TRP A 75 16.27 5.32 10.00
C TRP A 75 16.69 5.54 8.55
N SER A 76 17.98 5.41 8.21
CA SER A 76 18.46 5.64 6.84
C SER A 76 17.77 4.72 5.82
N TYR A 77 17.63 3.44 6.16
CA TYR A 77 16.95 2.45 5.32
C TYR A 77 15.45 2.74 5.20
N LEU A 78 14.77 2.96 6.34
CA LEU A 78 13.33 3.25 6.36
C LEU A 78 13.01 4.56 5.62
N GLN A 79 13.80 5.60 5.85
CA GLN A 79 13.64 6.89 5.20
C GLN A 79 13.77 6.78 3.69
N LYS A 80 14.75 6.00 3.19
CA LYS A 80 14.92 5.76 1.74
C LYS A 80 13.66 5.11 1.15
N MET A 81 13.20 4.01 1.72
CA MET A 81 12.03 3.29 1.21
C MET A 81 10.77 4.17 1.21
N ILE A 82 10.54 4.92 2.29
CA ILE A 82 9.35 5.77 2.41
C ILE A 82 9.42 6.96 1.44
N LYS A 83 10.59 7.56 1.24
CA LYS A 83 10.77 8.61 0.22
C LYS A 83 10.47 8.11 -1.17
N GLU A 84 10.90 6.90 -1.53
CA GLU A 84 10.58 6.30 -2.83
C GLU A 84 9.07 6.17 -3.05
N LYS A 85 8.32 5.72 -2.02
CA LYS A 85 6.85 5.61 -2.12
C LYS A 85 6.16 6.97 -2.18
N LEU A 86 6.61 7.94 -1.40
CA LEU A 86 6.08 9.31 -1.45
C LEU A 86 6.33 9.96 -2.81
N ASN A 87 7.54 9.85 -3.35
CA ASN A 87 7.89 10.39 -4.67
C ASN A 87 7.02 9.77 -5.77
N TYR A 88 6.77 8.46 -5.69
CA TYR A 88 5.82 7.79 -6.58
C TYR A 88 4.40 8.37 -6.45
N LEU A 89 3.85 8.48 -5.24
CA LEU A 89 2.50 9.02 -5.06
C LEU A 89 2.37 10.48 -5.54
N PHE A 90 3.39 11.31 -5.29
CA PHE A 90 3.41 12.70 -5.75
C PHE A 90 3.65 12.85 -7.24
N SER A 91 4.14 11.82 -7.94
CA SER A 91 4.30 11.86 -9.40
C SER A 91 3.01 11.49 -10.13
N LEU A 92 2.03 10.88 -9.45
CA LEU A 92 0.75 10.50 -10.04
C LEU A 92 -0.03 11.74 -10.49
N LYS A 93 -0.56 11.68 -11.72
CA LYS A 93 -1.39 12.72 -12.31
C LYS A 93 -2.71 12.12 -12.73
N LEU A 94 -3.80 12.83 -12.47
CA LEU A 94 -5.08 12.53 -13.09
C LEU A 94 -4.97 12.89 -14.58
N LYS A 95 -5.30 11.96 -15.46
CA LYS A 95 -5.71 12.34 -16.81
C LYS A 95 -7.07 13.02 -16.67
N GLY A 96 -7.07 14.35 -16.84
CA GLY A 96 -8.30 15.14 -16.99
C GLY A 96 -8.99 14.85 -18.32
#